data_AF-A0A2X2WS75-F1
#
_entry.id   AF-A0A2X2WS75-F1
#
_cell.length_a   1.000
_cell.length_b   1.000
_cell.length_c   1.000
_cell.angle_alpha   90.00
_cell.angle_beta   90.00
_cell.angle_gamma   90.00
#
_symmetry.space_group_name_H-M   'P 1'
#
loop_
_entity.id
_entity.type
_entity.pdbx_description
1 polymer ?
#
loop_
_entity_poly.entity_id
_entity_poly.type
_entity_poly.pdbx_seq_one_letter_code
_entity_poly.pdbx_strand_id
1 'polypeptide(L)'
;MLLHPAVQEAAGIVLLEAIVAGLPVLTTEVCGYAHYINAAQCGVVIPEPFAQEVLNASLCDALEKGEQRSEWASHARHFADTEDLYSLADKAADIILGFEND
;
A
#
# COMPACT_ATOMS: atom_id res chain seq x y z
N MET A 1 7.20 -1.45 -10.08
CA MET A 1 7.08 -1.74 -8.63
C MET A 1 7.53 -0.50 -7.88
N LEU A 2 6.93 -0.21 -6.73
CA LEU A 2 7.35 0.85 -5.81
C LEU A 2 8.19 0.22 -4.69
N LEU A 3 9.28 0.88 -4.31
CA LEU A 3 10.09 0.56 -3.14
C LEU A 3 10.00 1.75 -2.18
N HIS A 4 9.44 1.54 -0.99
CA HIS A 4 9.22 2.58 0.02
C HIS A 4 9.58 2.10 1.45
N PRO A 5 10.86 1.81 1.74
CA PRO A 5 11.28 1.33 3.06
C PRO A 5 11.50 2.52 4.01
N ALA A 6 10.42 3.18 4.43
CA ALA A 6 10.52 4.35 5.31
C ALA A 6 10.94 3.95 6.73
N VAL A 7 11.68 4.83 7.41
CA VAL A 7 12.00 4.71 8.84
C VAL A 7 10.85 5.23 9.70
N GLN A 8 10.10 6.20 9.19
CA GLN A 8 8.92 6.77 9.82
C GLN A 8 8.04 7.35 8.73
N GLU A 9 6.76 7.01 8.73
CA GLU A 9 5.78 7.54 7.79
C GLU A 9 4.39 7.52 8.44
N ALA A 10 3.75 8.69 8.54
CA ALA A 10 2.48 8.82 9.25
C ALA A 10 1.34 8.07 8.55
N ALA A 11 1.42 8.00 7.22
CA ALA A 11 0.45 7.32 6.38
C ALA A 11 1.15 6.71 5.16
N GLY A 12 1.59 7.56 4.23
CA GLY A 12 2.19 7.15 2.97
C GLY A 12 1.14 7.08 1.85
N ILE A 13 0.69 8.25 1.36
CA ILE A 13 -0.26 8.34 0.23
C ILE A 13 0.26 7.58 -1.00
N VAL A 14 1.58 7.64 -1.25
CA VAL A 14 2.25 6.92 -2.33
C VAL A 14 2.02 5.40 -2.30
N LEU A 15 1.74 4.82 -1.13
CA LEU A 15 1.41 3.39 -1.01
C LEU A 15 0.04 3.10 -1.64
N LEU A 16 -0.95 3.96 -1.41
CA LEU A 16 -2.28 3.86 -2.02
C LEU A 16 -2.25 4.23 -3.51
N GLU A 17 -1.49 5.27 -3.89
CA GLU A 17 -1.31 5.63 -5.31
C GLU A 17 -0.71 4.47 -6.11
N ALA A 18 0.22 3.72 -5.53
CA ALA A 18 0.77 2.52 -6.15
C ALA A 18 -0.30 1.41 -6.30
N ILE A 19 -1.15 1.18 -5.29
CA ILE A 19 -2.28 0.25 -5.39
C ILE A 19 -3.20 0.65 -6.56
N VAL A 20 -3.63 1.91 -6.59
CA VAL A 20 -4.51 2.44 -7.65
C VAL A 20 -3.88 2.31 -9.04
N ALA A 21 -2.57 2.50 -9.15
CA ALA A 21 -1.83 2.30 -10.40
C ALA A 21 -1.61 0.83 -10.79
N GLY A 22 -2.06 -0.14 -9.97
CA GLY A 22 -1.78 -1.56 -10.17
C GLY A 22 -0.28 -1.89 -10.04
N LEU A 23 0.45 -1.13 -9.23
CA LEU A 23 1.89 -1.23 -9.07
C LEU A 23 2.22 -2.00 -7.79
N PRO A 24 2.89 -3.16 -7.85
CA PRO A 24 3.28 -3.88 -6.65
C PRO A 24 4.23 -3.07 -5.75
N VAL A 25 4.15 -3.27 -4.44
CA VAL A 25 4.83 -2.43 -3.42
C VAL A 25 5.67 -3.25 -2.45
N LEU A 26 6.91 -2.82 -2.22
CA LEU A 26 7.71 -3.26 -1.08
C LEU A 26 7.86 -2.07 -0.12
N THR A 27 7.33 -2.19 1.09
CA THR A 27 7.30 -1.11 2.10
C THR A 27 7.68 -1.65 3.49
N THR A 28 7.85 -0.79 4.48
CA THR A 28 8.09 -1.18 5.88
C THR A 28 6.81 -1.15 6.72
N GLU A 29 6.76 -1.97 7.77
CA GLU A 29 5.65 -2.08 8.72
C GLU A 29 5.34 -0.75 9.44
N VAL A 30 6.35 0.11 9.62
CA VAL A 30 6.20 1.41 10.30
C VAL A 30 5.37 2.44 9.52
N CYS A 31 5.09 2.21 8.23
CA CYS A 31 4.25 3.14 7.47
C CYS A 31 2.79 2.99 7.88
N GLY A 32 2.10 4.09 8.20
CA GLY A 32 0.70 4.04 8.65
C GLY A 32 -0.25 3.30 7.69
N TYR A 33 -0.01 3.37 6.37
CA TYR A 33 -0.80 2.67 5.35
C TYR A 33 -0.19 1.35 4.87
N ALA A 34 0.87 0.82 5.50
CA ALA A 34 1.47 -0.47 5.11
C ALA A 34 0.48 -1.63 5.13
N HIS A 35 -0.49 -1.62 6.05
CA HIS A 35 -1.52 -2.65 6.17
C HIS A 35 -2.38 -2.79 4.91
N TYR A 36 -2.54 -1.74 4.10
CA TYR A 36 -3.23 -1.83 2.81
C TYR A 36 -2.50 -2.71 1.80
N ILE A 37 -1.16 -2.80 1.86
CA ILE A 37 -0.39 -3.69 0.97
C ILE A 37 -0.71 -5.16 1.27
N ASN A 38 -0.87 -5.49 2.56
CA ASN A 38 -1.27 -6.83 2.99
C ASN A 38 -2.74 -7.13 2.65
N ALA A 39 -3.65 -6.18 2.90
CA ALA A 39 -5.07 -6.32 2.59
C ALA A 39 -5.31 -6.49 1.08
N ALA A 40 -4.62 -5.71 0.26
CA ALA A 40 -4.65 -5.81 -1.19
C ALA A 40 -3.83 -6.97 -1.75
N GLN A 41 -3.08 -7.71 -0.92
CA GLN A 41 -2.21 -8.83 -1.31
C GLN A 41 -1.33 -8.48 -2.53
N CYS A 42 -0.76 -7.26 -2.55
CA CYS A 42 -0.14 -6.69 -3.74
C CYS A 42 1.34 -6.32 -3.54
N GLY A 43 2.02 -7.01 -2.63
CA GLY A 43 3.40 -6.69 -2.30
C GLY A 43 3.89 -7.33 -1.02
N VAL A 44 4.90 -6.72 -0.41
CA VAL A 44 5.54 -7.19 0.83
C VAL A 44 5.70 -6.03 1.80
N VAL A 45 5.30 -6.26 3.05
CA VAL A 45 5.59 -5.38 4.19
C VAL A 45 6.75 -5.97 4.98
N ILE A 46 7.86 -5.24 5.05
CA ILE A 46 9.07 -5.63 5.79
C ILE A 46 8.82 -5.38 7.29
N PRO A 47 9.00 -6.40 8.16
CA PRO A 47 8.66 -6.30 9.57
C PRO A 47 9.69 -5.49 10.37
N GLU A 48 9.28 -5.06 11.57
CA GLU A 48 10.19 -4.51 12.58
C GLU A 48 10.72 -5.61 13.56
N PRO A 49 11.96 -5.48 14.07
CA PRO A 49 12.95 -4.46 13.72
C PRO A 49 13.46 -4.63 12.28
N PHE A 50 13.58 -3.52 11.54
CA PHE A 50 14.03 -3.56 10.15
C PHE A 50 15.36 -4.31 9.98
N ALA A 51 15.40 -5.22 9.02
CA ALA A 51 16.61 -5.92 8.58
C ALA A 51 16.81 -5.75 7.07
N GLN A 52 17.94 -5.17 6.67
CA GLN A 52 18.26 -4.90 5.27
C GLN A 52 18.30 -6.19 4.44
N GLU A 53 18.74 -7.30 5.03
CA GLU A 53 18.81 -8.60 4.39
C GLU A 53 17.42 -9.12 3.99
N VAL A 54 16.39 -8.82 4.79
CA VAL A 54 15.00 -9.19 4.50
C VAL A 54 14.47 -8.39 3.32
N LEU A 55 14.74 -7.09 3.28
CA LEU A 55 14.40 -6.24 2.13
C LEU A 55 15.12 -6.70 0.85
N ASN A 56 16.42 -6.99 0.95
CA ASN A 56 17.22 -7.48 -0.18
C ASN A 56 16.64 -8.78 -0.74
N ALA A 57 16.38 -9.77 0.13
CA ALA A 57 15.79 -11.04 -0.27
C ALA A 57 14.41 -10.85 -0.91
N SER A 58 13.55 -10.03 -0.30
CA SER A 58 12.21 -9.73 -0.82
C SER A 58 12.25 -9.07 -2.19
N LEU A 59 13.20 -8.14 -2.40
CA LEU A 59 13.38 -7.46 -3.68
C LEU A 59 13.90 -8.42 -4.76
N CYS A 60 14.89 -9.26 -4.44
CA CYS A 60 15.39 -10.28 -5.38
C CYS A 60 14.27 -11.23 -5.79
N ASP A 61 13.56 -11.81 -4.81
CA ASP A 61 12.41 -12.69 -5.04
C ASP A 61 11.36 -12.02 -5.93
N ALA A 62 11.02 -10.78 -5.60
CA ALA A 62 10.04 -10.00 -6.33
C ALA A 62 10.50 -9.74 -7.77
N LEU A 63 11.79 -9.56 -8.07
CA LEU A 63 12.32 -9.33 -9.42
C LEU A 63 12.48 -10.62 -10.25
N GLU A 64 12.70 -11.76 -9.60
CA GLU A 64 12.81 -13.06 -10.26
C GLU A 64 11.44 -13.67 -10.60
N LYS A 65 10.43 -13.48 -9.74
CA LYS A 65 9.10 -14.10 -9.87
C LYS A 65 8.13 -13.23 -10.66
N GLY A 66 8.23 -13.26 -12.00
CA GLY A 66 7.40 -12.45 -12.90
C GLY A 66 5.89 -12.69 -12.80
N GLU A 67 5.49 -13.95 -12.59
CA GLU A 67 4.08 -14.34 -12.41
C GLU A 67 3.50 -13.73 -11.14
N GLN A 68 4.20 -13.87 -10.00
CA GLN A 68 3.81 -13.27 -8.73
C GLN A 68 3.66 -11.74 -8.83
N ARG A 69 4.58 -11.05 -9.53
CA ARG A 69 4.42 -9.60 -9.77
C ARG A 69 3.16 -9.26 -10.56
N SER A 70 2.79 -10.11 -11.52
CA SER A 70 1.61 -9.90 -12.35
C SER A 70 0.32 -10.13 -11.54
N GLU A 71 0.33 -11.13 -10.65
CA GLU A 71 -0.74 -11.38 -9.69
C GLU A 71 -0.91 -10.19 -8.73
N TRP A 72 0.18 -9.71 -8.12
CA TRP A 72 0.15 -8.52 -7.26
C TRP A 72 -0.42 -7.29 -7.97
N ALA A 73 -0.04 -7.06 -9.23
CA ALA A 73 -0.59 -5.98 -10.02
C ALA A 73 -2.11 -6.15 -10.25
N SER A 74 -2.57 -7.39 -10.43
CA SER A 74 -4.00 -7.70 -10.55
C SER A 74 -4.76 -7.49 -9.25
N HIS A 75 -4.21 -7.94 -8.12
CA HIS A 75 -4.83 -7.75 -6.82
C HIS A 75 -4.89 -6.26 -6.43
N ALA A 76 -3.83 -5.51 -6.71
CA ALA A 76 -3.81 -4.05 -6.49
C ALA A 76 -4.96 -3.35 -7.22
N ARG A 77 -5.15 -3.64 -8.53
CA ARG A 77 -6.27 -3.08 -9.31
C ARG A 77 -7.63 -3.51 -8.76
N HIS A 78 -7.77 -4.81 -8.46
CA HIS A 78 -9.02 -5.32 -7.89
C HIS A 78 -9.38 -4.61 -6.58
N PHE A 79 -8.42 -4.46 -5.67
CA PHE A 79 -8.61 -3.77 -4.40
C PHE A 79 -8.96 -2.29 -4.60
N ALA A 80 -8.30 -1.61 -5.54
CA ALA A 80 -8.60 -0.23 -5.89
C ALA A 80 -10.02 -0.04 -6.46
N ASP A 81 -10.55 -1.06 -7.15
CA ASP A 81 -11.89 -1.04 -7.73
C ASP A 81 -13.00 -1.34 -6.70
N THR A 82 -12.67 -2.01 -5.59
CA THR A 82 -13.65 -2.50 -4.60
C THR A 82 -13.65 -1.74 -3.27
N GLU A 83 -12.55 -1.07 -2.92
CA GLU A 83 -12.39 -0.38 -1.64
C GLU A 83 -12.47 1.15 -1.80
N ASP A 84 -12.91 1.83 -0.75
CA ASP A 84 -12.97 3.29 -0.73
C ASP A 84 -11.62 3.88 -0.30
N LEU A 85 -10.81 4.23 -1.30
CA LEU A 85 -9.50 4.88 -1.13
C LEU A 85 -9.53 6.39 -1.44
N TYR A 86 -10.72 6.97 -1.67
CA TYR A 86 -10.85 8.25 -2.39
C TYR A 86 -11.66 9.31 -1.65
N SER A 87 -12.60 8.91 -0.78
CA SER A 87 -13.60 9.80 -0.19
C SER A 87 -13.08 10.71 0.95
N LEU A 88 -11.77 10.74 1.22
CA LEU A 88 -11.19 11.48 2.35
C LEU A 88 -11.60 12.95 2.35
N ALA A 89 -11.56 13.60 1.20
CA ALA A 89 -11.89 15.03 1.08
C ALA A 89 -13.38 15.29 1.39
N ASP A 90 -14.27 14.46 0.86
CA ASP A 90 -15.73 14.60 1.08
C ASP A 90 -16.07 14.36 2.56
N LYS A 91 -15.56 13.27 3.14
CA LYS A 91 -15.76 12.95 4.57
C LYS A 91 -15.20 14.03 5.49
N ALA A 92 -14.05 14.60 5.15
CA ALA A 92 -13.48 15.72 5.91
C ALA A 92 -14.34 16.97 5.80
N ALA A 93 -14.88 17.28 4.62
CA ALA A 93 -15.78 18.41 4.40
C ALA A 93 -17.08 18.26 5.20
N ASP A 94 -17.67 17.07 5.23
CA ASP A 94 -18.90 16.80 6.00
C ASP A 94 -18.71 17.10 7.50
N ILE A 95 -17.57 16.69 8.07
CA ILE A 95 -17.21 16.98 9.47
C ILE A 95 -17.02 18.48 9.69
N ILE A 96 -16.35 19.18 8.77
CA ILE A 96 -16.07 20.62 8.88
C ILE A 96 -17.35 21.45 8.76
N LEU A 97 -18.25 21.07 7.85
CA LEU A 97 -19.48 21.80 7.55
C LEU A 97 -20.64 21.43 8.48
N GLY A 98 -20.51 20.33 9.24
CA GLY A 98 -21.52 19.86 10.18
C GLY A 98 -22.72 19.20 9.50
N PHE A 99 -22.52 18.49 8.39
CA PHE A 99 -23.58 17.68 7.79
C PHE A 99 -23.83 16.44 8.66
N GLU A 100 -24.92 16.45 9.42
CA GLU A 100 -25.45 15.24 10.06
C GLU A 100 -26.26 14.47 9.00
N ASN A 101 -25.83 13.25 8.67
CA ASN A 101 -26.68 12.32 7.91
C ASN A 101 -27.82 11.89 8.84
N ASP A 102 -29.00 12.49 8.67
CA ASP A 102 -30.27 12.01 9.25
C ASP A 102 -30.58 10.56 8.84
#